data_AF-A0A840CE53-F1
#
_entry.id   AF-A0A840CE53-F1
#
_cell.length_a   1.000
_cell.length_b   1.000
_cell.length_c   1.000
_cell.angle_alpha   90.00
_cell.angle_beta   90.00
_cell.angle_gamma   90.00
#
_symmetry.space_group_name_H-M   'P 1'
#
loop_
_entity.id
_entity.type
_entity.pdbx_description
1 polymer ?
#
loop_
_entity_poly.entity_id
_entity_poly.type
_entity_poly.pdbx_seq_one_letter_code
_entity_poly.pdbx_strand_id
1 'polypeptide(L)'
;MKLKEYLSIPYIIQAQPYEVSEGEWVRRLAYPELGDFVAEGQDVEQVYLEIERLRYAEIVKRLKAGDPPPVPRAPLETADPAWWAAFLGISDLVDGLLDKDATELASA
;
A
#
# COMPACT_ATOMS: atom_id res chain seq x y z
N MET A 1 -17.03 3.19 2.52
CA MET A 1 -15.95 2.40 3.14
C MET A 1 -15.03 3.36 3.88
N LYS A 2 -14.55 2.94 5.05
CA LYS A 2 -13.57 3.63 5.88
C LYS A 2 -12.15 3.35 5.38
N LEU A 3 -11.19 4.21 5.70
CA LEU A 3 -9.77 4.00 5.33
C LEU A 3 -9.28 2.60 5.74
N LYS A 4 -9.59 2.15 6.96
CA LYS A 4 -9.19 0.82 7.44
C LYS A 4 -9.72 -0.32 6.55
N GLU A 5 -10.91 -0.15 5.96
CA GLU A 5 -11.46 -1.16 5.06
C GLU A 5 -10.74 -1.16 3.71
N TYR A 6 -10.34 0.01 3.19
CA TYR A 6 -9.52 0.09 1.97
C TYR A 6 -8.13 -0.53 2.18
N LEU A 7 -7.49 -0.27 3.32
CA LEU A 7 -6.16 -0.83 3.65
C LEU A 7 -6.19 -2.35 3.87
N SER A 8 -7.36 -2.92 4.16
CA SER A 8 -7.58 -4.36 4.33
C SER A 8 -7.95 -5.08 3.04
N ILE A 9 -8.03 -4.39 1.89
CA ILE A 9 -8.28 -5.04 0.60
C ILE A 9 -7.04 -5.88 0.18
N PRO A 10 -7.20 -7.18 -0.13
CA PRO A 10 -6.09 -8.02 -0.54
C PRO A 10 -5.77 -7.82 -2.03
N TYR A 11 -4.85 -6.89 -2.30
CA TYR A 11 -4.30 -6.68 -3.64
C TYR A 11 -3.25 -7.74 -3.99
N ILE A 12 -3.11 -8.04 -5.29
CA ILE A 12 -2.06 -8.95 -5.78
C ILE A 12 -0.72 -8.23 -5.80
N ILE A 13 0.27 -8.83 -5.16
CA ILE A 13 1.66 -8.44 -5.30
C ILE A 13 2.34 -9.24 -6.41
N GLN A 14 2.98 -8.54 -7.35
CA GLN A 14 3.86 -9.15 -8.34
C GLN A 14 5.30 -9.01 -7.87
N ALA A 15 6.02 -10.12 -7.78
CA ALA A 15 7.44 -10.15 -7.47
C ALA A 15 8.20 -10.80 -8.64
N GLN A 16 9.23 -10.13 -9.13
CA GLN A 16 10.04 -10.63 -10.25
C GLN A 16 11.51 -10.21 -10.13
N PRO A 17 12.45 -11.01 -10.68
CA PRO A 17 13.82 -10.54 -10.89
C PRO A 17 13.81 -9.41 -11.92
N TYR A 18 14.59 -8.37 -11.67
CA TYR A 18 14.71 -7.22 -12.56
C TYR A 18 16.17 -6.81 -12.72
N GLU A 19 16.63 -6.69 -13.97
CA GLU A 19 17.99 -6.27 -14.30
C GLU A 19 18.05 -4.73 -14.28
N VAL A 20 18.71 -4.17 -13.26
CA VAL A 20 18.84 -2.71 -13.09
C VAL A 20 20.04 -2.15 -13.83
N SER A 21 21.08 -2.97 -14.00
CA SER A 21 22.27 -2.69 -14.81
C SER A 21 22.83 -4.02 -15.34
N GLU A 22 23.74 -3.97 -16.31
CA GLU A 22 24.27 -5.18 -16.96
C GLU A 22 24.84 -6.18 -15.93
N GLY A 23 24.18 -7.33 -15.79
CA GLY A 23 24.57 -8.36 -14.82
C GLY A 23 24.16 -8.08 -13.37
N GLU A 24 23.51 -6.95 -13.07
CA GLU A 24 23.00 -6.62 -11.75
C GLU A 24 21.48 -6.82 -11.68
N TRP A 25 21.07 -7.73 -10.80
CA TRP A 25 19.68 -8.12 -10.65
C TRP A 25 19.18 -7.81 -9.24
N VAL A 26 17.98 -7.23 -9.16
CA VAL A 26 17.26 -6.97 -7.91
C VAL A 26 15.92 -7.73 -7.91
N ARG A 27 15.27 -7.78 -6.75
CA ARG A 27 13.86 -8.13 -6.66
C ARG A 27 13.07 -6.85 -6.87
N ARG A 28 12.15 -6.85 -7.84
CA ARG A 28 11.19 -5.77 -8.05
C ARG A 28 9.81 -6.27 -7.63
N LEU A 29 9.18 -5.57 -6.69
CA LEU A 29 7.81 -5.81 -6.25
C LEU A 29 6.90 -4.66 -6.69
N ALA A 30 5.66 -4.99 -7.05
CA ALA A 30 4.65 -4.03 -7.47
C ALA A 30 3.23 -4.48 -7.05
N TYR A 31 2.32 -3.53 -6.93
CA TYR A 31 0.87 -3.77 -6.84
C TYR A 31 0.20 -3.33 -8.14
N PRO A 32 0.04 -4.20 -9.16
CA PRO A 32 -0.49 -3.82 -10.47
C PRO A 32 -1.91 -3.24 -10.42
N GLU A 33 -2.67 -3.58 -9.38
CA GLU A 33 -4.03 -3.09 -9.16
C GLU A 33 -4.06 -1.65 -8.61
N LEU A 34 -2.92 -1.08 -8.16
CA LEU A 34 -2.88 0.23 -7.48
C LEU A 34 -2.09 1.32 -8.22
N GLY A 35 -1.36 0.97 -9.28
CA GLY A 35 -0.63 1.92 -10.12
C GLY A 35 0.81 1.48 -10.40
N ASP A 36 1.63 2.42 -10.87
CA ASP A 36 2.97 2.15 -11.40
C ASP A 36 4.09 2.29 -10.37
N PHE A 37 3.78 2.32 -9.07
CA PHE A 37 4.80 2.36 -8.04
C PHE A 37 5.41 0.98 -7.81
N VAL A 38 6.73 0.96 -7.59
CA VAL A 38 7.51 -0.26 -7.41
C VAL A 38 8.50 -0.08 -6.27
N ALA A 39 8.88 -1.19 -5.63
CA ALA A 39 10.01 -1.25 -4.72
C ALA A 39 11.04 -2.23 -5.27
N GLU A 40 12.32 -1.89 -5.10
CA GLU A 40 13.44 -2.64 -5.65
C GLU A 40 14.56 -2.80 -4.63
N GLY A 41 15.22 -3.96 -4.66
CA GLY A 41 16.35 -4.21 -3.77
C GLY A 41 16.86 -5.65 -3.79
N GLN A 42 17.99 -5.85 -3.13
CA GLN A 42 18.64 -7.16 -3.05
C GLN A 42 17.94 -8.09 -2.06
N ASP A 43 17.42 -7.54 -0.97
CA ASP A 43 16.73 -8.26 0.10
C ASP A 43 15.22 -8.21 -0.12
N VAL A 44 14.60 -9.38 -0.33
CA VAL A 44 13.16 -9.49 -0.59
C VAL A 44 12.30 -9.00 0.57
N GLU A 45 12.75 -9.17 1.82
CA GLU A 45 12.01 -8.74 3.00
C GLU A 45 11.98 -7.22 3.06
N GLN A 46 13.13 -6.56 2.87
CA GLN A 46 13.19 -5.08 2.85
C GLN A 46 12.35 -4.49 1.72
N VAL A 47 12.38 -5.12 0.53
CA VAL A 47 11.57 -4.69 -0.61
C VAL A 47 10.07 -4.88 -0.34
N TYR A 48 9.69 -5.94 0.36
CA TYR A 48 8.31 -6.16 0.77
C TYR A 48 7.83 -5.14 1.81
N LEU A 49 8.67 -4.75 2.77
CA LEU A 49 8.32 -3.69 3.72
C LEU A 49 8.14 -2.34 2.99
N GLU A 50 9.01 -2.04 2.02
CA GLU A 50 8.92 -0.79 1.27
C GLU A 50 7.68 -0.72 0.38
N ILE A 51 7.35 -1.78 -0.36
CA ILE A 51 6.15 -1.78 -1.21
C ILE A 51 4.87 -1.68 -0.36
N GLU A 52 4.86 -2.20 0.87
CA GLU A 52 3.74 -2.00 1.80
C GLU A 52 3.63 -0.54 2.26
N ARG A 53 4.74 0.16 2.53
CA ARG A 53 4.69 1.60 2.81
C ARG A 53 4.12 2.39 1.64
N LEU A 54 4.57 2.08 0.42
CA LEU A 54 4.08 2.71 -0.80
C LEU A 54 2.59 2.42 -1.03
N ARG A 55 2.12 1.20 -0.75
CA ARG A 55 0.70 0.84 -0.82
C ARG A 55 -0.15 1.72 0.09
N TYR A 56 0.25 1.89 1.35
CA TYR A 56 -0.46 2.76 2.29
C TYR A 56 -0.50 4.20 1.79
N ALA A 57 0.65 4.74 1.36
CA ALA A 57 0.77 6.10 0.87
C ALA A 57 -0.12 6.35 -0.33
N GLU A 58 -0.14 5.43 -1.30
CA GLU A 58 -0.95 5.57 -2.51
C GLU A 58 -2.46 5.48 -2.21
N ILE A 59 -2.90 4.55 -1.36
CA ILE A 59 -4.31 4.44 -0.97
C ILE A 59 -4.78 5.72 -0.26
N VAL A 60 -4.00 6.22 0.70
CA VAL A 60 -4.35 7.45 1.43
C VAL A 60 -4.37 8.66 0.49
N LYS A 61 -3.37 8.79 -0.39
CA LYS A 61 -3.29 9.85 -1.40
C LYS A 61 -4.51 9.86 -2.32
N ARG A 62 -4.89 8.70 -2.86
CA ARG A 62 -6.06 8.51 -3.73
C ARG A 62 -7.37 8.91 -3.06
N LEU A 63 -7.58 8.46 -1.82
CA LEU A 63 -8.77 8.81 -1.05
C LEU A 63 -8.84 10.31 -0.74
N LYS A 64 -7.72 10.94 -0.38
CA LYS A 64 -7.67 12.40 -0.20
C LYS A 64 -7.92 13.18 -1.49
N ALA A 65 -7.57 12.62 -2.64
CA ALA A 65 -7.86 13.21 -3.94
C ALA A 65 -9.31 12.98 -4.42
N GLY A 66 -10.13 12.22 -3.68
CA GLY A 66 -11.47 11.84 -4.11
C GLY A 66 -11.51 10.79 -5.24
N ASP A 67 -10.39 10.11 -5.50
CA ASP A 67 -10.25 9.04 -6.50
C ASP A 67 -10.00 7.69 -5.80
N PRO A 68 -11.04 7.04 -5.23
CA PRO A 68 -10.84 5.84 -4.42
C PRO A 68 -10.18 4.70 -5.23
N PRO A 69 -9.27 3.91 -4.61
CA PRO A 69 -8.62 2.79 -5.28
C PRO A 69 -9.63 1.69 -5.64
N PRO A 70 -9.30 0.82 -6.62
CA PRO A 70 -10.17 -0.30 -6.99
C PRO A 70 -10.36 -1.27 -5.81
N VAL A 71 -11.52 -1.94 -5.79
CA VAL A 71 -11.89 -2.93 -4.77
C VAL A 71 -12.10 -4.29 -5.44
N PRO A 72 -11.03 -4.97 -5.89
CA PRO A 72 -11.15 -6.23 -6.63
C PRO A 72 -11.63 -7.39 -5.74
N ARG A 73 -11.48 -7.26 -4.42
CA ARG A 73 -11.80 -8.28 -3.41
C ARG A 73 -12.34 -7.59 -2.16
N ALA A 74 -13.14 -8.33 -1.39
CA ALA A 74 -13.64 -7.84 -0.11
C ALA A 74 -12.48 -7.59 0.88
N PRO A 75 -12.58 -6.55 1.74
CA PRO A 75 -11.63 -6.33 2.82
C PRO A 75 -11.52 -7.55 3.76
N LEU A 76 -10.31 -7.86 4.21
CA LEU A 76 -10.07 -8.91 5.19
C LEU A 76 -10.47 -8.43 6.59
N GLU A 77 -11.37 -9.16 7.25
CA GLU A 77 -11.82 -8.86 8.63
C GLU A 77 -10.71 -9.03 9.66
N THR A 78 -9.73 -9.88 9.38
CA THR A 78 -8.62 -10.21 10.28
C THR A 78 -7.40 -9.30 10.11
N ALA A 79 -7.42 -8.38 9.14
CA ALA A 79 -6.33 -7.45 8.95
C ALA A 79 -6.35 -6.36 10.02
N ASP A 80 -5.17 -5.97 10.51
CA ASP A 80 -4.98 -4.87 11.45
C ASP A 80 -4.13 -3.76 10.81
N PRO A 81 -4.76 -2.79 10.12
CA PRO A 81 -4.03 -1.70 9.48
C PRO A 81 -3.30 -0.77 10.45
N ALA A 82 -3.78 -0.66 11.70
CA ALA A 82 -3.14 0.18 12.71
C ALA A 82 -1.81 -0.44 13.16
N TRP A 83 -1.83 -1.75 13.45
CA TRP A 83 -0.61 -2.49 13.78
C TRP A 83 0.40 -2.46 12.63
N TRP A 84 -0.05 -2.67 11.39
CA TRP A 84 0.84 -2.61 10.22
C TRP A 84 1.47 -1.23 10.03
N ALA A 85 0.68 -0.14 10.18
CA ALA A 85 1.23 1.21 10.08
C ALA A 85 2.30 1.48 11.15
N ALA A 86 2.09 1.02 12.38
CA ALA A 86 3.08 1.12 13.46
C ALA A 86 4.33 0.29 13.17
N PHE A 87 4.17 -0.97 12.73
CA PHE A 87 5.27 -1.86 12.37
C PHE A 87 6.13 -1.31 11.21
N LEU A 88 5.49 -0.69 10.23
CA LEU A 88 6.17 -0.09 9.07
C LEU A 88 6.80 1.28 9.35
N GLY A 89 6.54 1.88 10.52
CA GLY A 89 7.03 3.21 10.90
C GLY A 89 6.29 4.37 10.23
N ILE A 90 5.02 4.17 9.86
CA ILE A 90 4.18 5.13 9.11
C ILE A 90 2.89 5.50 9.86
N SER A 91 2.87 5.41 11.19
CA SER A 91 1.68 5.75 12.00
C SER A 91 1.11 7.13 11.67
N ASP A 92 1.96 8.13 11.48
CA ASP A 92 1.57 9.52 11.17
C ASP A 92 0.76 9.62 9.87
N LEU A 93 0.95 8.68 8.93
CA LEU A 93 0.21 8.65 7.67
C LEU A 93 -1.28 8.34 7.86
N VAL A 94 -1.62 7.59 8.91
CA VAL A 94 -2.98 7.10 9.18
C VAL A 94 -3.57 7.66 10.48
N ASP A 95 -2.84 8.51 11.19
CA ASP A 95 -3.25 9.05 12.49
C ASP A 95 -4.58 9.79 12.42
N GLY A 96 -5.54 9.36 13.22
CA GLY A 96 -6.91 9.89 13.20
C GLY A 96 -7.69 9.70 11.89
N LEU A 97 -7.18 8.91 10.92
CA LEU A 97 -7.80 8.72 9.61
C LEU A 97 -8.51 7.37 9.44
N LEU A 98 -8.11 6.34 10.20
CA LEU A 98 -8.56 4.95 9.97
C LEU A 98 -10.08 4.75 9.96
N ASP A 99 -10.80 5.51 10.78
CA ASP A 99 -12.25 5.43 10.89
C ASP A 99 -13.03 6.41 10.00
N LYS A 100 -12.33 7.29 9.28
CA LYS A 100 -12.94 8.23 8.33
C LYS A 100 -13.32 7.52 7.04
N ASP A 101 -14.45 7.88 6.47
CA ASP A 101 -14.86 7.43 5.14
C ASP A 101 -14.19 8.23 4.02
N ALA A 102 -14.32 7.74 2.77
CA ALA A 102 -13.71 8.35 1.60
C ALA A 102 -14.14 9.82 1.38
N THR A 103 -15.37 10.18 1.74
CA THR A 103 -15.90 11.55 1.58
C THR A 103 -15.27 12.48 2.61
N GLU A 104 -15.17 12.02 3.85
CA GLU A 104 -14.49 12.75 4.94
C GLU A 104 -13.00 12.97 4.63
N LEU A 105 -12.34 11.98 4.02
CA LEU A 105 -10.92 12.05 3.65
C LEU A 105 -10.67 13.00 2.47
N ALA A 106 -11.56 13.03 1.48
CA ALA A 106 -11.46 13.94 0.34
C ALA A 106 -11.70 15.41 0.72
N SER A 107 -12.33 15.64 1.88
CA SER A 107 -12.70 16.98 2.37
C SER A 107 -11.69 17.55 3.40
N ALA A 108 -10.63 16.82 3.71
CA ALA A 108 -9.63 17.13 4.75
C ALA A 108 -8.35 17.72 4.17
#